data_AF-A0AA88L863-F1
#
_entry.id   AF-A0AA88L863-F1
#
_cell.length_a   1.000
_cell.length_b   1.000
_cell.length_c   1.000
_cell.angle_alpha   90.00
_cell.angle_beta   90.00
_cell.angle_gamma   90.00
#
_symmetry.space_group_name_H-M   'P 1'
#
loop_
_entity.id
_entity.type
_entity.pdbx_description
1 polymer ?
#
loop_
_entity_poly.entity_id
_entity_poly.type
_entity_poly.pdbx_seq_one_letter_code
_entity_poly.pdbx_strand_id
1 'polypeptide(L)'
;MLPVFLFLAFAVFSSAQSDPDNQVSDNGEYCTGEWKLICSTKDDCSCFQYIDTNFTFEIAQKVCQSLGGDLPSIHSEGKNNLIYILSGDVKHGAWIGLKSKNRVFVGIDGKTLRYESWNDAKPRNGASYGNCVHYVGYEDEDYIEPSKWSHSPCTELRPVMCEKPIQTLNALPVKVLQVNNCPENYKEKCFENNVCYCYSVKPSMIWGDGVAICSSEGAYMVSIHSSEENNYIQDIIPNNAWIGRLYNSTYWVDGSHTDYNIWTSSYASYSTGLISKTNGYWYATNLTNDAASVVCKTVPQVQPVTTAQPGPCPENYTEKCFNDNICYCYTVKSKMFWGDGIAICRSEGGDMVSIHSSEENIFVREFGNPAWIGKSYDSTYWVDGTSLSYNNWYPNGFTGHSIGYIQNSGYWYATYGIDYTFKVVCKMPAYSTI
;
A
#
# COMPACT_ATOMS: atom_id res chain seq x y z
N MET A 1 61.58 33.73 33.59
CA MET A 1 61.39 32.28 33.74
C MET A 1 60.01 32.06 34.32
N LEU A 2 59.03 31.75 33.47
CA LEU A 2 57.65 31.41 33.83
C LEU A 2 57.20 30.29 32.88
N PRO A 3 56.50 29.24 33.36
CA PRO A 3 56.24 28.04 32.59
C PRO A 3 55.00 28.17 31.69
N VAL A 4 55.07 27.49 30.55
CA VAL A 4 54.04 27.35 29.52
C VAL A 4 52.98 26.35 30.01
N PHE A 5 51.71 26.78 30.08
CA PHE A 5 50.57 25.89 30.28
C PHE A 5 49.99 25.48 28.91
N LEU A 6 50.04 24.17 28.64
CA LEU A 6 49.36 23.53 27.51
C LEU A 6 47.89 23.30 27.89
N PHE A 7 46.95 23.87 27.13
CA PHE A 7 45.53 23.56 27.22
C PHE A 7 45.23 22.29 26.40
N LEU A 8 44.77 21.22 27.05
CA LEU A 8 44.09 20.10 26.40
C LEU A 8 42.58 20.32 26.55
N ALA A 9 41.91 20.70 25.46
CA ALA A 9 40.46 20.73 25.37
C ALA A 9 39.96 19.31 25.06
N PHE A 10 39.30 18.67 26.02
CA PHE A 10 38.50 17.48 25.77
C PHE A 10 37.16 17.92 25.16
N ALA A 11 36.97 17.64 23.86
CA ALA A 11 35.66 17.71 23.23
C ALA A 11 34.80 16.55 23.76
N VAL A 12 33.77 16.88 24.52
CA VAL A 12 32.67 15.96 24.84
C VAL A 12 31.83 15.83 23.57
N PHE A 13 32.02 14.76 22.81
CA PHE A 13 31.05 14.36 21.80
C PHE A 13 29.84 13.79 22.55
N SER A 14 28.72 14.54 22.59
CA SER A 14 27.44 13.93 22.91
C SER A 14 27.04 13.04 21.74
N SER A 15 27.08 11.73 21.94
CA SER A 15 26.45 10.78 21.04
C SER A 15 24.96 11.09 20.99
N ALA A 16 24.49 11.64 19.88
CA ALA A 16 23.08 11.58 19.52
C ALA A 16 22.77 10.11 19.26
N GLN A 17 22.23 9.45 20.27
CA GLN A 17 21.73 8.09 20.19
C GLN A 17 20.49 8.13 19.28
N SER A 18 20.56 7.46 18.13
CA SER A 18 19.41 7.32 17.23
C SER A 18 18.35 6.47 17.91
N ASP A 19 17.21 7.08 18.19
CA ASP A 19 16.02 6.47 18.77
C ASP A 19 15.40 5.50 17.74
N PRO A 20 15.23 4.20 18.06
CA PRO A 20 14.92 3.15 17.07
C PRO A 20 13.47 3.10 16.57
N ASP A 21 12.57 3.98 17.02
CA ASP A 21 11.12 3.91 16.70
C ASP A 21 10.66 4.88 15.59
N ASN A 22 11.57 5.60 14.93
CA ASN A 22 11.17 6.57 13.90
C ASN A 22 10.83 5.87 12.57
N GLN A 23 9.53 5.82 12.24
CA GLN A 23 9.04 5.49 10.89
C GLN A 23 9.46 6.60 9.92
N VAL A 24 10.33 6.30 8.95
CA VAL A 24 10.86 7.25 7.96
C VAL A 24 10.25 6.95 6.58
N SER A 25 9.62 7.95 5.96
CA SER A 25 9.12 7.96 4.58
C SER A 25 10.28 8.03 3.59
N ASP A 26 10.01 7.63 2.34
CA ASP A 26 10.97 7.67 1.23
C ASP A 26 11.54 9.08 0.93
N ASN A 27 10.90 10.14 1.44
CA ASN A 27 11.34 11.53 1.30
C ASN A 27 12.21 12.01 2.49
N GLY A 28 12.59 11.11 3.41
CA GLY A 28 13.29 11.47 4.65
C GLY A 28 12.38 12.16 5.66
N GLU A 29 11.06 11.96 5.55
CA GLU A 29 10.06 12.50 6.46
C GLU A 29 9.81 11.46 7.55
N TYR A 30 9.78 11.84 8.82
CA TYR A 30 9.62 10.87 9.88
C TYR A 30 8.80 11.39 11.04
N CYS A 31 8.27 10.45 11.79
CA CYS A 31 7.64 10.70 13.07
C CYS A 31 8.62 10.36 14.18
N THR A 32 8.72 11.25 15.18
CA THR A 32 9.55 11.03 16.37
C THR A 32 8.76 10.33 17.47
N GLY A 33 9.36 9.36 18.16
CA GLY A 33 8.79 8.65 19.31
C GLY A 33 7.65 7.70 18.93
N GLU A 34 6.65 7.53 19.81
CA GLU A 34 5.52 6.60 19.62
C GLU A 34 4.48 7.03 18.56
N TRP A 35 4.85 7.95 17.66
CA TRP A 35 3.95 8.50 16.65
C TRP A 35 4.01 7.69 15.36
N LYS A 36 2.85 7.31 14.84
CA LYS A 36 2.71 6.53 13.60
C LYS A 36 2.64 7.45 12.39
N LEU A 37 3.56 7.27 11.45
CA LEU A 37 3.53 7.95 10.15
C LEU A 37 2.42 7.34 9.29
N ILE A 38 1.49 8.18 8.83
CA ILE A 38 0.34 7.73 8.05
C ILE A 38 0.09 8.70 6.93
N CYS A 39 -0.06 8.16 5.74
CA CYS A 39 -0.22 8.91 4.50
C CYS A 39 -1.55 8.52 3.85
N SER A 40 -2.49 9.46 3.78
CA SER A 40 -3.69 9.28 2.95
C SER A 40 -3.37 9.34 1.47
N THR A 41 -2.34 10.13 1.13
CA THR A 41 -1.73 10.27 -0.20
C THR A 41 -0.26 10.61 0.02
N LYS A 42 0.55 10.64 -1.04
CA LYS A 42 1.98 11.01 -0.95
C LYS A 42 2.22 12.40 -0.33
N ASP A 43 1.27 13.32 -0.47
CA ASP A 43 1.38 14.71 0.03
C ASP A 43 0.49 14.99 1.25
N ASP A 44 -0.32 14.01 1.70
CA ASP A 44 -1.17 14.08 2.89
C ASP A 44 -0.70 13.05 3.93
N CYS A 45 0.55 13.23 4.35
CA CYS A 45 1.21 12.48 5.41
C CYS A 45 1.20 13.26 6.71
N SER A 46 0.86 12.60 7.80
CA SER A 46 0.94 13.18 9.14
C SER A 46 1.29 12.10 10.14
N CYS A 47 1.84 12.54 11.27
CA CYS A 47 2.14 11.68 12.38
C CYS A 47 0.92 11.61 13.30
N PHE A 48 0.45 10.41 13.61
CA PHE A 48 -0.70 10.19 14.47
C PHE A 48 -0.34 9.41 15.72
N GLN A 49 -0.99 9.75 16.83
CA GLN A 49 -0.88 8.98 18.06
C GLN A 49 -2.25 8.88 18.71
N TYR A 50 -2.70 7.63 18.91
CA TYR A 50 -3.90 7.33 19.69
C TYR A 50 -3.53 7.19 21.16
N ILE A 51 -4.29 7.84 22.04
CA ILE A 51 -4.10 7.80 23.49
C ILE A 51 -5.38 7.26 24.12
N ASP A 52 -5.29 6.06 24.67
CA ASP A 52 -6.39 5.34 25.32
C ASP A 52 -6.65 5.86 26.74
N THR A 53 -6.88 7.18 26.86
CA THR A 53 -7.23 7.85 28.11
C THR A 53 -8.27 8.91 27.83
N ASN A 54 -9.32 8.94 28.65
CA ASN A 54 -10.48 9.78 28.38
C ASN A 54 -10.28 11.21 28.89
N PHE A 55 -10.46 12.19 28.01
CA PHE A 55 -10.36 13.62 28.30
C PHE A 55 -11.57 14.39 27.78
N THR A 56 -11.84 15.56 28.35
CA THR A 56 -12.74 16.54 27.72
C THR A 56 -12.07 17.11 26.47
N PHE A 57 -12.84 17.63 25.52
CA PHE A 57 -12.30 18.14 24.26
C PHE A 57 -11.18 19.18 24.45
N GLU A 58 -11.37 20.15 25.35
CA GLU A 58 -10.38 21.20 25.62
C GLU A 58 -9.12 20.66 26.29
N ILE A 59 -9.23 19.60 27.08
CA ILE A 59 -8.08 18.93 27.70
C ILE A 59 -7.37 18.05 26.66
N ALA A 60 -8.11 17.29 25.86
CA ALA A 60 -7.61 16.48 24.76
C ALA A 60 -6.79 17.33 23.77
N GLN A 61 -7.30 18.50 23.40
CA GLN A 61 -6.58 19.45 22.56
C GLN A 61 -5.25 19.89 23.19
N LYS A 62 -5.27 20.27 24.48
CA LYS A 62 -4.06 20.65 25.22
C LYS A 62 -3.05 19.51 25.34
N VAL A 63 -3.53 18.27 25.49
CA VAL A 63 -2.68 17.07 25.50
C VAL A 63 -1.95 16.95 24.16
N CYS A 64 -2.65 16.98 23.03
CA CYS A 64 -2.00 16.93 21.71
C CYS A 64 -1.02 18.09 21.50
N GLN A 65 -1.38 19.30 21.93
CA GLN A 65 -0.50 20.47 21.89
C GLN A 65 0.75 20.30 22.75
N SER A 66 0.64 19.71 23.94
CA SER A 66 1.79 19.41 24.80
C SER A 66 2.76 18.38 24.20
N LEU A 67 2.25 17.53 23.31
CA LEU A 67 3.04 16.54 22.56
C LEU A 67 3.57 17.08 21.22
N GLY A 68 3.40 18.37 20.94
CA GLY A 68 3.90 19.03 19.73
C GLY A 68 3.01 18.87 18.49
N GLY A 69 1.76 18.46 18.66
CA GLY A 69 0.75 18.36 17.61
C GLY A 69 -0.54 19.13 17.95
N ASP A 70 -1.67 18.69 17.40
CA ASP A 70 -3.03 19.13 17.79
C ASP A 70 -4.02 17.97 17.51
N LEU A 71 -5.32 18.15 17.77
CA LEU A 71 -6.33 17.18 17.33
C LEU A 71 -6.35 17.11 15.78
N PRO A 72 -6.66 15.94 15.21
CA PRO A 72 -6.52 15.71 13.79
C PRO A 72 -7.48 16.54 12.96
N SER A 73 -6.98 17.10 11.86
CA SER A 73 -7.78 17.81 10.88
C SER A 73 -8.02 16.95 9.64
N ILE A 74 -9.29 16.63 9.41
CA ILE A 74 -9.71 15.67 8.41
C ILE A 74 -10.26 16.40 7.19
N HIS A 75 -9.51 16.34 6.09
CA HIS A 75 -9.83 17.04 4.83
C HIS A 75 -10.00 16.09 3.63
N SER A 76 -9.87 14.79 3.85
CA SER A 76 -9.97 13.74 2.82
C SER A 76 -10.56 12.47 3.42
N GLU A 77 -11.21 11.66 2.57
CA GLU A 77 -11.77 10.37 2.97
C GLU A 77 -10.70 9.36 3.38
N GLY A 78 -9.56 9.33 2.66
CA GLY A 78 -8.46 8.44 3.00
C GLY A 78 -7.90 8.74 4.39
N LYS A 79 -7.68 10.03 4.73
CA LYS A 79 -7.24 10.44 6.06
C LYS A 79 -8.27 10.08 7.13
N ASN A 80 -9.56 10.25 6.82
CA ASN A 80 -10.65 9.87 7.72
C ASN A 80 -10.64 8.36 8.04
N ASN A 81 -10.48 7.52 7.02
CA ASN A 81 -10.48 6.07 7.19
C ASN A 81 -9.25 5.59 7.95
N LEU A 82 -8.09 6.19 7.68
CA LEU A 82 -6.84 5.82 8.36
C LEU A 82 -6.88 6.18 9.85
N ILE A 83 -7.36 7.37 10.20
CA ILE A 83 -7.52 7.78 11.60
C ILE A 83 -8.49 6.84 12.34
N TYR A 84 -9.60 6.47 11.69
CA TYR A 84 -10.56 5.51 12.24
C TYR A 84 -9.87 4.16 12.56
N ILE A 85 -9.09 3.61 11.62
CA ILE A 85 -8.34 2.36 11.83
C ILE A 85 -7.34 2.47 12.99
N LEU A 86 -6.61 3.59 13.08
CA LEU A 86 -5.59 3.81 14.11
C LEU A 86 -6.16 3.94 15.51
N SER A 87 -7.44 4.28 15.62
CA SER A 87 -8.12 4.45 16.91
C SER A 87 -8.41 3.12 17.61
N GLY A 88 -8.15 1.97 16.98
CA GLY A 88 -8.37 0.64 17.58
C GLY A 88 -9.86 0.34 17.84
N ASP A 89 -10.17 -0.69 18.63
CA ASP A 89 -11.55 -1.02 19.04
C ASP A 89 -12.22 0.20 19.70
N VAL A 90 -12.98 0.97 18.90
CA VAL A 90 -13.59 2.26 19.25
C VAL A 90 -14.78 2.08 20.20
N LYS A 91 -14.52 1.66 21.44
CA LYS A 91 -15.56 1.53 22.49
C LYS A 91 -16.32 2.85 22.69
N HIS A 92 -15.57 3.96 22.73
CA HIS A 92 -16.09 5.30 23.03
C HIS A 92 -15.76 6.34 21.94
N GLY A 93 -15.39 5.91 20.73
CA GLY A 93 -14.90 6.82 19.69
C GLY A 93 -13.63 7.58 20.11
N ALA A 94 -13.26 8.61 19.36
CA ALA A 94 -12.13 9.49 19.70
C ALA A 94 -12.40 10.93 19.26
N TRP A 95 -11.94 11.90 20.04
CA TRP A 95 -12.04 13.32 19.67
C TRP A 95 -11.26 13.62 18.38
N ILE A 96 -11.87 14.41 17.49
CA ILE A 96 -11.23 14.94 16.28
C ILE A 96 -11.27 16.47 16.27
N GLY A 97 -10.43 17.10 15.46
CA GLY A 97 -10.23 18.55 15.42
C GLY A 97 -11.35 19.35 14.76
N LEU A 98 -12.63 19.05 15.08
CA LEU A 98 -13.79 19.73 14.55
C LEU A 98 -14.70 20.21 15.69
N LYS A 99 -15.11 21.48 15.65
CA LYS A 99 -16.03 22.05 16.63
C LYS A 99 -17.04 23.00 16.00
N SER A 100 -18.23 23.06 16.58
CA SER A 100 -19.28 23.98 16.17
C SER A 100 -19.05 25.37 16.73
N LYS A 101 -19.09 26.38 15.85
CA LYS A 101 -19.16 27.80 16.20
C LYS A 101 -20.39 28.39 15.51
N ASN A 102 -21.34 28.91 16.29
CA ASN A 102 -22.60 29.46 15.77
C ASN A 102 -23.38 28.49 14.86
N ARG A 103 -23.43 27.19 15.23
CA ARG A 103 -24.08 26.11 14.46
C ARG A 103 -23.41 25.77 13.13
N VAL A 104 -22.15 26.17 12.94
CA VAL A 104 -21.33 25.77 11.80
C VAL A 104 -20.12 25.02 12.33
N PHE A 105 -19.92 23.79 11.87
CA PHE A 105 -18.73 23.01 12.21
C PHE A 105 -17.53 23.54 11.43
N VAL A 106 -16.46 23.85 12.17
CA VAL A 106 -15.21 24.39 11.63
C VAL A 106 -14.04 23.61 12.19
N GLY A 107 -13.03 23.39 11.35
CA GLY A 107 -11.76 22.80 11.78
C GLY A 107 -11.10 23.70 12.81
N ILE A 108 -10.50 23.10 13.83
CA ILE A 108 -9.70 23.86 14.82
C ILE A 108 -8.43 24.45 14.20
N ASP A 109 -8.01 23.92 13.05
CA ASP A 109 -6.88 24.39 12.24
C ASP A 109 -7.19 25.68 11.45
N GLY A 110 -8.45 26.13 11.46
CA GLY A 110 -8.92 27.31 10.74
C GLY A 110 -9.05 27.14 9.23
N LYS A 111 -8.83 25.93 8.69
CA LYS A 111 -9.02 25.63 7.25
C LYS A 111 -10.48 25.37 6.93
N THR A 112 -10.86 25.60 5.67
CA THR A 112 -12.22 25.30 5.18
C THR A 112 -12.47 23.80 5.22
N LEU A 113 -13.60 23.39 5.81
CA LEU A 113 -14.06 22.00 5.81
C LEU A 113 -14.44 21.60 4.37
N ARG A 114 -13.66 20.70 3.76
CA ARG A 114 -13.87 20.21 2.39
C ARG A 114 -14.38 18.77 2.32
N TYR A 115 -14.37 18.08 3.46
CA TYR A 115 -14.76 16.70 3.61
C TYR A 115 -15.62 16.54 4.87
N GLU A 116 -16.68 15.75 4.78
CA GLU A 116 -17.61 15.49 5.89
C GLU A 116 -18.03 14.00 5.88
N SER A 117 -18.03 13.36 7.04
CA SER A 117 -18.42 11.96 7.20
C SER A 117 -19.39 11.76 8.37
N TRP A 118 -20.48 12.50 8.41
CA TRP A 118 -21.48 12.38 9.48
C TRP A 118 -22.21 11.04 9.44
N ASN A 119 -22.50 10.47 10.62
CA ASN A 119 -23.31 9.25 10.77
C ASN A 119 -24.77 9.47 10.33
N ASP A 120 -25.29 10.67 10.58
CA ASP A 120 -26.59 11.11 10.06
C ASP A 120 -26.43 11.89 8.74
N ALA A 121 -27.47 11.91 7.91
CA ALA A 121 -27.49 12.65 6.62
C ALA A 121 -27.16 14.15 6.75
N LYS A 122 -27.28 14.74 7.95
CA LYS A 122 -26.75 16.06 8.37
C LYS A 122 -26.50 16.04 9.88
N PRO A 123 -25.53 16.81 10.41
CA PRO A 123 -25.37 16.95 11.86
C PRO A 123 -26.66 17.53 12.48
N ARG A 124 -27.14 16.93 13.56
CA ARG A 124 -28.39 17.33 14.20
C ARG A 124 -28.21 18.67 14.90
N ASN A 125 -28.82 19.70 14.34
CA ASN A 125 -28.75 21.05 14.88
C ASN A 125 -29.68 21.22 16.09
N GLY A 126 -29.14 21.04 17.31
CA GLY A 126 -29.84 21.32 18.56
C GLY A 126 -28.86 21.54 19.72
N ALA A 127 -29.20 22.46 20.64
CA ALA A 127 -28.32 22.82 21.78
C ALA A 127 -27.99 21.65 22.72
N SER A 128 -28.75 20.55 22.65
CA SER A 128 -28.60 19.34 23.48
C SER A 128 -27.58 18.32 22.95
N TYR A 129 -27.14 18.43 21.70
CA TYR A 129 -26.27 17.42 21.08
C TYR A 129 -24.78 17.76 21.16
N GLY A 130 -24.42 18.91 21.74
CA GLY A 130 -23.04 19.33 21.93
C GLY A 130 -22.32 19.86 20.69
N ASN A 131 -21.13 20.44 20.91
CA ASN A 131 -20.42 21.25 19.92
C ASN A 131 -19.11 20.62 19.46
N CYS A 132 -18.71 19.47 19.99
CA CYS A 132 -17.42 18.85 19.72
C CYS A 132 -17.61 17.50 19.03
N VAL A 133 -16.73 17.19 18.10
CA VAL A 133 -16.94 16.09 17.15
C VAL A 133 -15.99 14.95 17.43
N HIS A 134 -16.51 13.73 17.35
CA HIS A 134 -15.77 12.49 17.59
C HIS A 134 -16.18 11.43 16.57
N TYR A 135 -15.36 10.38 16.43
CA TYR A 135 -15.80 9.16 15.76
C TYR A 135 -16.94 8.48 16.53
N VAL A 136 -17.84 7.82 15.82
CA VAL A 136 -18.87 6.97 16.42
C VAL A 136 -18.20 5.73 17.01
N GLY A 137 -18.37 5.51 18.32
CA GLY A 137 -18.01 4.25 18.98
C GLY A 137 -19.18 3.26 19.06
N TYR A 138 -18.89 1.98 19.31
CA TYR A 138 -19.94 0.95 19.37
C TYR A 138 -20.89 1.09 20.58
N GLU A 139 -20.49 1.85 21.61
CA GLU A 139 -21.37 2.16 22.76
C GLU A 139 -22.19 3.43 22.56
N ASP A 140 -21.92 4.20 21.49
CA ASP A 140 -22.70 5.40 21.15
C ASP A 140 -23.98 5.06 20.36
N GLU A 141 -23.96 4.01 19.52
CA GLU A 141 -25.11 3.58 18.70
C GLU A 141 -25.16 2.05 18.47
N ASP A 142 -26.38 1.49 18.30
CA ASP A 142 -26.62 0.06 18.04
C ASP A 142 -26.11 -0.43 16.68
N TYR A 143 -25.82 0.48 15.74
CA TYR A 143 -25.27 0.19 14.41
C TYR A 143 -24.16 1.18 14.07
N ILE A 144 -22.98 0.66 13.73
CA ILE A 144 -21.80 1.47 13.43
C ILE A 144 -21.55 1.42 11.94
N GLU A 145 -21.74 2.55 11.26
CA GLU A 145 -21.07 2.75 10.00
C GLU A 145 -19.61 3.16 10.28
N PRO A 146 -18.61 2.45 9.71
CA PRO A 146 -17.21 2.76 9.95
C PRO A 146 -16.85 4.15 9.45
N SER A 147 -15.86 4.78 10.09
CA SER A 147 -15.36 6.10 9.74
C SER A 147 -16.41 7.23 9.80
N LYS A 148 -17.51 7.05 10.53
CA LYS A 148 -18.52 8.08 10.73
C LYS A 148 -18.26 8.94 11.96
N TRP A 149 -18.70 10.19 11.87
CA TRP A 149 -18.58 11.20 12.91
C TRP A 149 -19.92 11.44 13.58
N SER A 150 -19.87 11.72 14.87
CA SER A 150 -20.96 12.27 15.65
C SER A 150 -20.46 13.45 16.47
N HIS A 151 -21.38 14.15 17.13
CA HIS A 151 -21.05 15.27 18.00
C HIS A 151 -21.67 15.09 19.38
N SER A 152 -20.91 15.50 20.39
CA SER A 152 -21.24 15.38 21.81
C SER A 152 -20.86 16.67 22.55
N PRO A 153 -21.37 16.89 23.78
CA PRO A 153 -20.92 17.98 24.64
C PRO A 153 -19.40 17.92 24.80
N CYS A 154 -18.71 19.06 24.68
CA CYS A 154 -17.24 19.12 24.78
C CYS A 154 -16.71 18.66 26.14
N THR A 155 -17.58 18.61 27.16
CA THR A 155 -17.31 18.13 28.51
C THR A 155 -17.34 16.61 28.65
N GLU A 156 -17.79 15.87 27.62
CA GLU A 156 -17.75 14.40 27.64
C GLU A 156 -16.30 13.89 27.66
N LEU A 157 -16.10 12.76 28.31
CA LEU A 157 -14.79 12.14 28.44
C LEU A 157 -14.62 11.09 27.33
N ARG A 158 -13.70 11.33 26.40
CA ARG A 158 -13.39 10.37 25.31
C ARG A 158 -11.88 10.23 25.09
N PRO A 159 -11.42 9.09 24.56
CA PRO A 159 -10.05 8.93 24.08
C PRO A 159 -9.67 10.01 23.06
N VAL A 160 -8.37 10.23 22.88
CA VAL A 160 -7.87 11.28 22.00
C VAL A 160 -6.98 10.72 20.89
N MET A 161 -7.23 11.18 19.67
CA MET A 161 -6.29 11.08 18.56
C MET A 161 -5.54 12.40 18.44
N CYS A 162 -4.22 12.34 18.30
CA CYS A 162 -3.39 13.52 18.02
C CYS A 162 -2.77 13.42 16.62
N GLU A 163 -2.55 14.57 15.99
CA GLU A 163 -1.87 14.75 14.70
C GLU A 163 -0.72 15.75 14.87
N LYS A 164 0.47 15.46 14.35
CA LYS A 164 1.56 16.42 14.21
C LYS A 164 2.13 16.40 12.78
N PRO A 165 2.66 17.53 12.28
CA PRO A 165 3.33 17.54 10.99
C PRO A 165 4.55 16.61 11.02
N ILE A 166 4.81 15.99 9.87
CA ILE A 166 6.01 15.20 9.62
C ILE A 166 7.28 16.05 9.76
N GLN A 167 8.37 15.46 10.26
CA GLN A 167 9.68 16.12 10.35
C GLN A 167 10.54 15.72 9.16
N THR A 168 11.24 16.66 8.53
CA THR A 168 12.21 16.37 7.46
C THR A 168 13.65 16.41 7.99
N LEU A 169 14.49 15.47 7.58
CA LEU A 169 15.93 15.55 7.85
C LEU A 169 16.52 16.76 7.12
N ASN A 170 17.02 17.74 7.89
CA ASN A 170 17.77 18.87 7.36
C ASN A 170 19.12 18.40 6.79
N ALA A 171 19.18 18.06 5.51
CA ALA A 171 20.44 17.81 4.81
C ALA A 171 21.05 19.13 4.31
N LEU A 172 22.33 19.35 4.66
CA LEU A 172 23.23 20.35 4.07
C LEU A 172 23.19 20.29 2.52
N PRO A 173 23.51 21.39 1.80
CA PRO A 173 23.26 21.49 0.37
C PRO A 173 24.11 20.50 -0.42
N VAL A 174 23.54 19.33 -0.70
CA VAL A 174 24.09 18.38 -1.66
C VAL A 174 23.80 18.93 -3.05
N LYS A 175 24.86 19.07 -3.84
CA LYS A 175 24.80 19.46 -5.25
C LYS A 175 23.92 18.45 -5.99
N VAL A 176 22.70 18.86 -6.34
CA VAL A 176 21.70 18.04 -7.05
C VAL A 176 22.28 17.61 -8.39
N LEU A 177 22.61 16.32 -8.53
CA LEU A 177 22.71 15.67 -9.83
C LEU A 177 21.28 15.28 -10.22
N GLN A 178 20.62 16.15 -10.98
CA GLN A 178 19.38 15.77 -11.65
C GLN A 178 19.70 14.74 -12.73
N VAL A 179 19.15 13.54 -12.60
CA VAL A 179 18.87 12.68 -13.75
C VAL A 179 17.44 12.18 -13.58
N ASN A 180 16.49 13.05 -13.92
CA ASN A 180 15.12 12.64 -14.21
C ASN A 180 15.18 11.84 -15.50
N ASN A 181 15.24 10.52 -15.44
CA ASN A 181 14.94 9.71 -16.62
C ASN A 181 14.22 8.44 -16.18
N CYS A 182 13.11 8.17 -16.87
CA CYS A 182 12.49 6.86 -16.87
C CYS A 182 13.48 5.78 -17.34
N PRO A 183 13.25 4.51 -16.98
CA PRO A 183 14.01 3.40 -17.56
C PRO A 183 14.01 3.45 -19.09
N GLU A 184 15.00 2.80 -19.71
CA GLU A 184 15.09 2.75 -21.16
C GLU A 184 13.78 2.22 -21.77
N ASN A 185 13.26 2.88 -22.80
CA ASN A 185 11.97 2.59 -23.46
C ASN A 185 10.70 2.90 -22.63
N TYR A 186 10.83 3.59 -21.50
CA TYR A 186 9.72 4.19 -20.79
C TYR A 186 9.62 5.69 -21.10
N LYS A 187 8.40 6.20 -21.17
CA LYS A 187 8.11 7.62 -21.40
C LYS A 187 7.54 8.23 -20.13
N GLU A 188 8.11 9.36 -19.73
CA GLU A 188 7.62 10.12 -18.58
C GLU A 188 6.30 10.82 -18.92
N LYS A 189 5.36 10.76 -17.98
CA LYS A 189 4.16 11.58 -17.98
C LYS A 189 3.88 12.07 -16.57
N CYS A 190 3.77 13.38 -16.45
CA CYS A 190 3.34 14.03 -15.21
C CYS A 190 1.88 14.45 -15.29
N PHE A 191 1.20 14.35 -14.14
CA PHE A 191 -0.18 14.76 -13.92
C PHE A 191 -0.22 16.01 -13.01
N GLU A 192 -1.41 16.43 -12.58
CA GLU A 192 -1.54 17.55 -11.63
C GLU A 192 -0.69 17.31 -10.37
N ASN A 193 -0.21 18.39 -9.73
CA ASN A 193 0.72 18.36 -8.60
C ASN A 193 2.13 17.80 -8.90
N ASN A 194 2.53 17.71 -10.18
CA ASN A 194 3.87 17.30 -10.59
C ASN A 194 4.25 15.85 -10.20
N VAL A 195 3.24 14.98 -10.05
CA VAL A 195 3.45 13.53 -9.89
C VAL A 195 3.73 12.94 -11.26
N CYS A 196 4.93 12.40 -11.44
CA CYS A 196 5.39 11.83 -12.70
C CYS A 196 5.51 10.32 -12.59
N TYR A 197 5.05 9.63 -13.62
CA TYR A 197 5.21 8.20 -13.80
C TYR A 197 5.86 7.91 -15.16
N CYS A 198 6.43 6.73 -15.26
CA CYS A 198 7.07 6.21 -16.44
C CYS A 198 6.21 5.09 -17.01
N TYR A 199 5.84 5.19 -18.29
CA TYR A 199 5.00 4.20 -18.96
C TYR A 199 5.71 3.56 -20.15
N SER A 200 5.52 2.26 -20.33
CA SER A 200 5.97 1.54 -21.52
C SER A 200 4.87 0.60 -21.99
N VAL A 201 4.57 0.65 -23.29
CA VAL A 201 3.61 -0.28 -23.91
C VAL A 201 4.37 -1.45 -24.50
N LYS A 202 4.00 -2.66 -24.10
CA LYS A 202 4.59 -3.91 -24.56
C LYS A 202 3.74 -4.56 -25.67
N PRO A 203 4.35 -5.41 -26.52
CA PRO A 203 3.64 -6.21 -27.50
C PRO A 203 2.53 -7.07 -26.89
N SER A 204 1.66 -7.60 -27.74
CA SER A 204 0.54 -8.41 -27.28
C SER A 204 1.00 -9.71 -26.63
N MET A 205 0.50 -9.96 -25.42
CA MET A 205 0.73 -11.18 -24.65
C MET A 205 -0.46 -11.44 -23.73
N ILE A 206 -0.43 -12.56 -23.01
CA ILE A 206 -1.47 -12.88 -22.03
C ILE A 206 -1.29 -12.09 -20.74
N TRP A 207 -2.35 -11.99 -19.95
CA TRP A 207 -2.35 -11.13 -18.77
C TRP A 207 -1.27 -11.52 -17.75
N GLY A 208 -1.12 -12.82 -17.46
CA GLY A 208 -0.12 -13.31 -16.50
C GLY A 208 1.33 -13.03 -16.92
N ASP A 209 1.63 -13.17 -18.22
CA ASP A 209 2.96 -12.85 -18.78
C ASP A 209 3.20 -11.34 -18.75
N GLY A 210 2.14 -10.55 -18.95
CA GLY A 210 2.16 -9.10 -18.77
C GLY A 210 2.57 -8.67 -17.37
N VAL A 211 2.10 -9.37 -16.33
CA VAL A 211 2.49 -9.07 -14.94
C VAL A 211 3.97 -9.38 -14.73
N ALA A 212 4.42 -10.54 -15.21
CA ALA A 212 5.79 -10.99 -15.06
C ALA A 212 6.80 -10.11 -15.82
N ILE A 213 6.49 -9.70 -17.07
CA ILE A 213 7.40 -8.88 -17.88
C ILE A 213 7.54 -7.44 -17.34
N CYS A 214 6.46 -6.84 -16.83
CA CYS A 214 6.58 -5.54 -16.20
C CYS A 214 7.45 -5.64 -14.94
N SER A 215 7.24 -6.70 -14.14
CA SER A 215 7.99 -6.92 -12.90
C SER A 215 9.48 -7.19 -13.15
N SER A 216 9.83 -7.93 -14.21
CA SER A 216 11.23 -8.17 -14.57
C SER A 216 11.98 -6.92 -15.05
N GLU A 217 11.26 -5.86 -15.42
CA GLU A 217 11.81 -4.54 -15.76
C GLU A 217 11.80 -3.55 -14.58
N GLY A 218 11.47 -4.00 -13.36
CA GLY A 218 11.35 -3.12 -12.19
C GLY A 218 10.13 -2.19 -12.27
N ALA A 219 9.08 -2.63 -12.97
CA ALA A 219 7.81 -1.93 -13.12
C ALA A 219 6.64 -2.84 -12.71
N TYR A 220 5.43 -2.32 -12.75
CA TYR A 220 4.21 -3.10 -12.55
C TYR A 220 3.26 -2.93 -13.72
N MET A 221 2.39 -3.90 -13.96
CA MET A 221 1.29 -3.68 -14.90
C MET A 221 0.43 -2.54 -14.37
N VAL A 222 0.02 -1.64 -15.26
CA VAL A 222 -0.49 -0.31 -14.91
C VAL A 222 -1.65 -0.33 -13.92
N SER A 223 -1.51 0.44 -12.85
CA SER A 223 -2.59 0.93 -11.99
C SER A 223 -3.06 2.30 -12.45
N ILE A 224 -4.36 2.56 -12.37
CA ILE A 224 -4.97 3.82 -12.82
C ILE A 224 -5.78 4.43 -11.69
N HIS A 225 -5.39 5.63 -11.24
CA HIS A 225 -5.93 6.29 -10.04
C HIS A 225 -6.66 7.61 -10.33
N SER A 226 -6.80 7.98 -11.60
CA SER A 226 -7.47 9.24 -11.99
C SER A 226 -8.00 9.20 -13.42
N SER A 227 -8.90 10.13 -13.74
CA SER A 227 -9.39 10.33 -15.12
C SER A 227 -8.29 10.80 -16.06
N GLU A 228 -7.37 11.64 -15.58
CA GLU A 228 -6.27 12.19 -16.36
C GLU A 228 -5.29 11.08 -16.74
N GLU A 229 -4.99 10.19 -15.80
CA GLU A 229 -4.19 8.99 -16.05
C GLU A 229 -4.87 8.06 -17.02
N ASN A 230 -6.16 7.77 -16.83
CA ASN A 230 -6.93 6.91 -17.73
C ASN A 230 -6.90 7.40 -19.19
N ASN A 231 -7.11 8.70 -19.39
CA ASN A 231 -7.06 9.33 -20.71
C ASN A 231 -5.67 9.20 -21.33
N TYR A 232 -4.61 9.39 -20.55
CA TYR A 232 -3.26 9.20 -21.05
C TYR A 232 -2.97 7.75 -21.46
N ILE A 233 -3.42 6.77 -20.66
CA ILE A 233 -3.29 5.35 -21.03
C ILE A 233 -4.03 5.07 -22.35
N GLN A 234 -5.25 5.57 -22.48
CA GLN A 234 -6.01 5.46 -23.73
C GLN A 234 -5.26 6.05 -24.92
N ASP A 235 -4.55 7.18 -24.74
CA ASP A 235 -3.80 7.83 -25.82
C ASP A 235 -2.60 7.01 -26.29
N ILE A 236 -1.84 6.41 -25.36
CA ILE A 236 -0.58 5.73 -25.70
C ILE A 236 -0.75 4.29 -26.21
N ILE A 237 -1.86 3.62 -25.88
CA ILE A 237 -2.08 2.24 -26.32
C ILE A 237 -2.43 2.19 -27.82
N PRO A 238 -1.90 1.22 -28.58
CA PRO A 238 -2.20 1.09 -30.01
C PRO A 238 -3.56 0.41 -30.27
N ASN A 239 -3.97 -0.48 -29.37
CA ASN A 239 -5.23 -1.23 -29.38
C ASN A 239 -5.68 -1.41 -27.92
N ASN A 240 -6.76 -2.17 -27.69
CA ASN A 240 -7.15 -2.57 -26.34
C ASN A 240 -5.96 -3.21 -25.61
N ALA A 241 -5.79 -2.86 -24.35
CA ALA A 241 -4.61 -3.24 -23.58
C ALA A 241 -4.98 -3.76 -22.19
N TRP A 242 -4.22 -4.74 -21.71
CA TRP A 242 -4.30 -5.25 -20.35
C TRP A 242 -3.89 -4.16 -19.35
N ILE A 243 -4.68 -4.05 -18.28
CA ILE A 243 -4.40 -3.24 -17.11
C ILE A 243 -4.24 -4.14 -15.89
N GLY A 244 -3.60 -3.62 -14.84
CA GLY A 244 -3.33 -4.35 -13.61
C GLY A 244 -4.57 -4.59 -12.73
N ARG A 245 -5.79 -4.38 -13.26
CA ARG A 245 -7.04 -4.53 -12.52
C ARG A 245 -7.70 -5.87 -12.79
N LEU A 246 -8.19 -6.48 -11.72
CA LEU A 246 -9.11 -7.60 -11.76
C LEU A 246 -10.50 -7.12 -11.38
N TYR A 247 -11.52 -7.61 -12.09
CA TYR A 247 -12.91 -7.27 -11.84
C TYR A 247 -13.32 -7.74 -10.42
N ASN A 248 -13.87 -6.84 -9.62
CA ASN A 248 -14.21 -7.00 -8.19
C ASN A 248 -13.03 -7.16 -7.20
N SER A 249 -11.77 -6.97 -7.63
CA SER A 249 -10.66 -6.91 -6.67
C SER A 249 -10.56 -5.55 -5.97
N THR A 250 -10.18 -5.58 -4.69
CA THR A 250 -9.90 -4.42 -3.83
C THR A 250 -8.53 -3.79 -4.07
N TYR A 251 -7.67 -4.50 -4.81
CA TYR A 251 -6.30 -4.07 -5.09
C TYR A 251 -5.99 -4.15 -6.58
N TRP A 252 -5.03 -3.36 -7.02
CA TRP A 252 -4.31 -3.54 -8.27
C TRP A 252 -3.17 -4.54 -8.06
N VAL A 253 -2.67 -5.14 -9.14
CA VAL A 253 -1.55 -6.09 -9.04
C VAL A 253 -0.24 -5.47 -8.56
N ASP A 254 -0.11 -4.15 -8.51
CA ASP A 254 1.03 -3.48 -7.86
C ASP A 254 0.88 -3.37 -6.34
N GLY A 255 -0.22 -3.90 -5.77
CA GLY A 255 -0.56 -3.83 -4.35
C GLY A 255 -1.31 -2.57 -3.94
N SER A 256 -1.49 -1.59 -4.84
CA SER A 256 -2.20 -0.35 -4.53
C SER A 256 -3.71 -0.59 -4.38
N HIS A 257 -4.34 0.20 -3.51
CA HIS A 257 -5.77 0.18 -3.32
C HIS A 257 -6.53 0.79 -4.49
N THR A 258 -7.79 0.40 -4.59
CA THR A 258 -8.65 0.85 -5.68
C THR A 258 -9.45 2.07 -5.26
N ASP A 259 -9.18 3.19 -5.91
CA ASP A 259 -9.68 4.54 -5.62
C ASP A 259 -10.33 5.23 -6.85
N TYR A 260 -10.06 4.70 -8.04
CA TYR A 260 -10.67 5.12 -9.30
C TYR A 260 -11.29 3.93 -10.04
N ASN A 261 -12.46 4.15 -10.67
CA ASN A 261 -13.26 3.08 -11.28
C ASN A 261 -14.11 3.61 -12.44
N ILE A 262 -14.00 2.98 -13.62
CA ILE A 262 -14.74 3.37 -14.82
C ILE A 262 -15.17 2.17 -15.70
N TRP A 263 -15.68 1.11 -15.06
CA TRP A 263 -16.23 -0.06 -15.78
C TRP A 263 -17.56 0.26 -16.47
N THR A 264 -17.79 -0.21 -17.71
CA THR A 264 -19.03 0.12 -18.47
C THR A 264 -20.16 -0.89 -18.45
N SER A 265 -19.93 -2.17 -18.15
CA SER A 265 -20.97 -3.16 -17.81
C SER A 265 -20.39 -4.56 -17.67
N SER A 266 -21.03 -5.33 -16.79
CA SER A 266 -20.65 -6.61 -16.24
C SER A 266 -21.05 -7.78 -17.14
N TYR A 267 -20.07 -8.48 -17.68
CA TYR A 267 -20.22 -9.89 -17.99
C TYR A 267 -19.04 -10.63 -17.34
N ALA A 268 -19.38 -11.49 -16.39
CA ALA A 268 -18.52 -12.33 -15.56
C ALA A 268 -17.82 -11.63 -14.38
N SER A 269 -18.17 -12.11 -13.19
CA SER A 269 -17.36 -12.02 -11.98
C SER A 269 -15.93 -12.54 -12.26
N TYR A 270 -14.90 -11.95 -11.65
CA TYR A 270 -13.52 -12.48 -11.60
C TYR A 270 -12.76 -12.53 -12.93
N SER A 271 -12.91 -11.48 -13.73
CA SER A 271 -12.31 -11.34 -15.07
C SER A 271 -11.16 -10.32 -15.08
N THR A 272 -10.18 -10.47 -15.99
CA THR A 272 -9.08 -9.50 -16.15
C THR A 272 -9.57 -8.22 -16.81
N GLY A 273 -8.98 -7.09 -16.43
CA GLY A 273 -9.32 -5.78 -16.97
C GLY A 273 -8.59 -5.44 -18.25
N LEU A 274 -9.35 -4.99 -19.25
CA LEU A 274 -8.86 -4.31 -20.44
C LEU A 274 -9.30 -2.85 -20.42
N ILE A 275 -8.40 -1.94 -20.80
CA ILE A 275 -8.80 -0.62 -21.25
C ILE A 275 -9.08 -0.64 -22.75
N SER A 276 -10.21 -0.07 -23.17
CA SER A 276 -10.58 0.06 -24.58
C SER A 276 -9.93 1.27 -25.22
N LYS A 277 -9.23 1.07 -26.34
CA LYS A 277 -8.68 2.19 -27.12
C LYS A 277 -9.77 3.11 -27.66
N THR A 278 -10.93 2.54 -28.01
CA THR A 278 -12.01 3.28 -28.69
C THR A 278 -12.69 4.30 -27.79
N ASN A 279 -12.87 3.99 -26.51
CA ASN A 279 -13.69 4.81 -25.61
C ASN A 279 -13.13 4.98 -24.19
N GLY A 280 -11.94 4.43 -23.89
CA GLY A 280 -11.23 4.65 -22.63
C GLY A 280 -11.83 3.93 -21.42
N TYR A 281 -12.96 3.25 -21.60
CA TYR A 281 -13.62 2.50 -20.55
C TYR A 281 -12.95 1.16 -20.30
N TRP A 282 -13.18 0.63 -19.10
CA TRP A 282 -12.67 -0.69 -18.72
C TRP A 282 -13.70 -1.78 -18.97
N TYR A 283 -13.22 -2.90 -19.51
CA TYR A 283 -14.00 -4.09 -19.83
C TYR A 283 -13.43 -5.30 -19.14
N ALA A 284 -14.29 -6.02 -18.44
CA ALA A 284 -13.93 -7.28 -17.81
C ALA A 284 -14.01 -8.37 -18.89
N THR A 285 -12.98 -9.19 -19.01
CA THR A 285 -12.98 -10.35 -19.91
C THR A 285 -12.45 -11.60 -19.21
N ASN A 286 -13.09 -12.73 -19.49
CA ASN A 286 -12.62 -14.05 -19.07
C ASN A 286 -11.55 -14.62 -20.04
N LEU A 287 -11.24 -13.89 -21.11
CA LEU A 287 -10.22 -14.24 -22.09
C LEU A 287 -8.83 -13.80 -21.60
N THR A 288 -8.46 -14.16 -20.38
CA THR A 288 -7.15 -13.85 -19.78
C THR A 288 -5.96 -14.36 -20.59
N ASN A 289 -6.27 -15.32 -21.47
CA ASN A 289 -5.39 -16.09 -22.31
C ASN A 289 -5.33 -15.55 -23.74
N ASP A 290 -6.10 -14.51 -24.06
CA ASP A 290 -5.99 -13.80 -25.33
C ASP A 290 -4.84 -12.81 -25.29
N ALA A 291 -4.17 -12.64 -26.43
CA ALA A 291 -3.08 -11.70 -26.54
C ALA A 291 -3.62 -10.27 -26.70
N ALA A 292 -3.30 -9.40 -25.74
CA ALA A 292 -3.53 -7.96 -25.85
C ALA A 292 -2.27 -7.20 -25.44
N SER A 293 -2.13 -5.95 -25.90
CA SER A 293 -0.99 -5.11 -25.51
C SER A 293 -0.96 -4.93 -23.99
N VAL A 294 0.21 -4.78 -23.39
CA VAL A 294 0.35 -4.58 -21.95
C VAL A 294 0.92 -3.20 -21.68
N VAL A 295 0.43 -2.51 -20.65
CA VAL A 295 1.01 -1.24 -20.21
C VAL A 295 1.71 -1.44 -18.89
N CYS A 296 3.01 -1.18 -18.85
CA CYS A 296 3.81 -1.15 -17.63
C CYS A 296 3.91 0.28 -17.11
N LYS A 297 3.84 0.45 -15.79
CA LYS A 297 3.97 1.70 -15.05
C LYS A 297 5.04 1.53 -13.98
N THR A 298 5.92 2.51 -13.86
CA THR A 298 6.89 2.63 -12.75
C THR A 298 7.11 4.10 -12.44
N VAL A 299 7.88 4.39 -11.40
CA VAL A 299 8.28 5.77 -11.07
C VAL A 299 9.60 6.12 -11.79
N PRO A 300 9.86 7.41 -12.08
CA PRO A 300 11.17 7.86 -12.52
C PRO A 300 12.26 7.36 -11.59
N GLN A 301 13.37 6.87 -12.16
CA GLN A 301 14.45 6.28 -11.38
C GLN A 301 15.13 7.38 -10.56
N VAL A 302 14.81 7.48 -9.28
CA VAL A 302 15.72 8.05 -8.28
C VAL A 302 16.77 6.96 -8.05
N GLN A 303 18.06 7.31 -7.92
CA GLN A 303 19.14 6.36 -7.58
C GLN A 303 18.66 5.32 -6.57
N PRO A 304 19.12 4.05 -6.64
CA PRO A 304 18.58 2.97 -5.82
C PRO A 304 18.49 3.45 -4.37
N VAL A 305 17.25 3.68 -3.91
CA VAL A 305 16.97 3.73 -2.50
C VAL A 305 17.48 2.38 -2.03
N THR A 306 18.54 2.39 -1.23
CA THR A 306 19.00 1.19 -0.51
C THR A 306 17.74 0.53 0.01
N THR A 307 17.41 -0.62 -0.57
CA THR A 307 16.22 -1.40 -0.26
C THR A 307 16.05 -1.40 1.25
N ALA A 308 14.88 -0.94 1.73
CA ALA A 308 14.54 -1.01 3.15
C ALA A 308 14.97 -2.40 3.64
N GLN A 309 15.92 -2.43 4.57
CA GLN A 309 16.50 -3.70 5.01
C GLN A 309 15.36 -4.54 5.60
N PRO A 310 15.02 -5.69 5.01
CA PRO A 310 13.94 -6.51 5.53
C PRO A 310 14.29 -6.92 6.96
N GLY A 311 13.43 -6.55 7.91
CA GLY A 311 13.54 -6.95 9.30
C GLY A 311 13.27 -8.45 9.50
N PRO A 312 13.28 -8.95 10.75
CA PRO A 312 12.87 -10.31 11.05
C PRO A 312 11.46 -10.58 10.52
N CYS A 313 11.16 -11.84 10.19
CA CYS A 313 9.86 -12.21 9.64
C CYS A 313 8.69 -11.70 10.51
N PRO A 314 7.64 -11.11 9.91
CA PRO A 314 6.47 -10.69 10.67
C PRO A 314 5.84 -11.83 11.46
N GLU A 315 5.12 -11.50 12.53
CA GLU A 315 4.37 -12.48 13.31
C GLU A 315 3.41 -13.26 12.40
N ASN A 316 3.35 -14.59 12.54
CA ASN A 316 2.62 -15.54 11.69
C ASN A 316 3.24 -15.89 10.32
N TYR A 317 4.47 -15.45 10.04
CA TYR A 317 5.24 -15.98 8.90
C TYR A 317 6.14 -17.13 9.36
N THR A 318 6.27 -18.14 8.50
CA THR A 318 7.24 -19.22 8.66
C THR A 318 8.53 -18.84 7.94
N GLU A 319 9.62 -18.71 8.70
CA GLU A 319 10.95 -18.51 8.12
C GLU A 319 11.51 -19.83 7.56
N LYS A 320 12.13 -19.74 6.39
CA LYS A 320 12.93 -20.83 5.84
C LYS A 320 14.16 -20.29 5.12
N CYS A 321 15.31 -20.81 5.51
CA CYS A 321 16.57 -20.55 4.83
C CYS A 321 16.92 -21.68 3.86
N PHE A 322 17.32 -21.27 2.65
CA PHE A 322 17.85 -22.15 1.62
C PHE A 322 19.32 -21.78 1.43
N ASN A 323 20.22 -22.70 1.83
CA ASN A 323 21.66 -22.48 1.97
C ASN A 323 22.04 -21.57 3.14
N ASP A 324 23.34 -21.36 3.36
CA ASP A 324 23.88 -20.77 4.59
C ASP A 324 23.56 -19.28 4.80
N ASN A 325 22.88 -18.57 3.88
CA ASN A 325 22.70 -17.11 3.96
C ASN A 325 21.46 -16.51 3.27
N ILE A 326 20.54 -17.31 2.71
CA ILE A 326 19.33 -16.77 2.04
C ILE A 326 18.10 -17.30 2.75
N CYS A 327 17.43 -16.41 3.49
CA CYS A 327 16.22 -16.71 4.23
C CYS A 327 15.02 -15.98 3.62
N TYR A 328 13.86 -16.62 3.69
CA TYR A 328 12.61 -16.03 3.25
C TYR A 328 11.52 -16.26 4.29
N CYS A 329 10.61 -15.31 4.37
CA CYS A 329 9.40 -15.41 5.16
C CYS A 329 8.26 -15.87 4.25
N TYR A 330 7.54 -16.90 4.69
CA TYR A 330 6.39 -17.45 3.98
C TYR A 330 5.12 -17.33 4.81
N THR A 331 4.01 -16.98 4.15
CA THR A 331 2.68 -17.03 4.76
C THR A 331 1.69 -17.66 3.79
N VAL A 332 0.60 -18.19 4.32
CA VAL A 332 -0.48 -18.78 3.53
C VAL A 332 -1.74 -17.98 3.73
N LYS A 333 -2.27 -17.47 2.62
CA LYS A 333 -3.56 -16.79 2.60
C LYS A 333 -4.69 -17.76 2.30
N SER A 334 -5.89 -17.35 2.69
CA SER A 334 -7.14 -18.02 2.38
C SER A 334 -7.33 -18.23 0.88
N LYS A 335 -8.29 -19.07 0.51
CA LYS A 335 -8.57 -19.35 -0.91
C LYS A 335 -9.00 -18.08 -1.62
N MET A 336 -8.32 -17.75 -2.71
CA MET A 336 -8.63 -16.61 -3.57
C MET A 336 -8.18 -16.88 -5.01
N PHE A 337 -8.48 -15.95 -5.91
CA PHE A 337 -8.06 -16.02 -7.30
C PHE A 337 -6.57 -15.72 -7.44
N TRP A 338 -5.96 -16.21 -8.51
CA TRP A 338 -4.52 -16.06 -8.72
C TRP A 338 -4.07 -14.60 -8.74
N GLY A 339 -4.77 -13.75 -9.47
CA GLY A 339 -4.42 -12.32 -9.52
C GLY A 339 -4.62 -11.59 -8.18
N ASP A 340 -5.66 -11.93 -7.40
CA ASP A 340 -5.85 -11.39 -6.04
C ASP A 340 -4.71 -11.82 -5.11
N GLY A 341 -4.21 -13.04 -5.31
CA GLY A 341 -3.05 -13.56 -4.63
C GLY A 341 -1.79 -12.71 -4.87
N ILE A 342 -1.58 -12.22 -6.09
CA ILE A 342 -0.45 -11.33 -6.41
C ILE A 342 -0.60 -10.03 -5.61
N ALA A 343 -1.79 -9.43 -5.69
CA ALA A 343 -2.05 -8.14 -5.09
C ALA A 343 -1.93 -8.18 -3.56
N ILE A 344 -2.48 -9.21 -2.89
CA ILE A 344 -2.40 -9.33 -1.43
C ILE A 344 -0.97 -9.61 -0.94
N CYS A 345 -0.19 -10.40 -1.67
CA CYS A 345 1.19 -10.67 -1.27
C CYS A 345 2.04 -9.39 -1.40
N ARG A 346 1.78 -8.58 -2.43
CA ARG A 346 2.45 -7.29 -2.66
C ARG A 346 2.04 -6.21 -1.68
N SER A 347 0.76 -6.15 -1.31
CA SER A 347 0.31 -5.18 -0.29
C SER A 347 0.93 -5.45 1.09
N GLU A 348 1.45 -6.65 1.33
CA GLU A 348 2.17 -7.03 2.55
C GLU A 348 3.72 -6.97 2.39
N GLY A 349 4.22 -6.38 1.31
CA GLY A 349 5.65 -6.18 1.07
C GLY A 349 6.39 -7.40 0.53
N GLY A 350 5.67 -8.43 0.06
CA GLY A 350 6.22 -9.61 -0.61
C GLY A 350 5.72 -9.77 -2.04
N ASP A 351 5.76 -11.00 -2.54
CA ASP A 351 5.08 -11.38 -3.78
C ASP A 351 4.56 -12.82 -3.66
N MET A 352 3.74 -13.25 -4.61
CA MET A 352 3.36 -14.65 -4.70
C MET A 352 4.60 -15.51 -4.96
N VAL A 353 4.67 -16.66 -4.30
CA VAL A 353 5.89 -17.46 -4.23
C VAL A 353 6.52 -17.79 -5.60
N SER A 354 7.80 -17.43 -5.74
CA SER A 354 8.73 -17.95 -6.74
C SER A 354 9.52 -19.12 -6.18
N ILE A 355 9.81 -20.13 -7.02
CA ILE A 355 10.51 -21.35 -6.59
C ILE A 355 11.77 -21.55 -7.45
N HIS A 356 12.93 -21.53 -6.82
CA HIS A 356 14.24 -21.52 -7.50
C HIS A 356 15.11 -22.74 -7.23
N SER A 357 14.66 -23.67 -6.38
CA SER A 357 15.37 -24.92 -6.09
C SER A 357 14.42 -26.06 -5.75
N SER A 358 14.94 -27.29 -5.79
CA SER A 358 14.20 -28.48 -5.36
C SER A 358 13.89 -28.47 -3.87
N GLU A 359 14.79 -27.93 -3.06
CA GLU A 359 14.64 -27.78 -1.61
C GLU A 359 13.51 -26.79 -1.29
N GLU A 360 13.46 -25.67 -2.00
CA GLU A 360 12.37 -24.70 -1.92
C GLU A 360 11.04 -25.32 -2.36
N ASN A 361 11.05 -26.08 -3.45
CA ASN A 361 9.85 -26.77 -3.92
C ASN A 361 9.30 -27.77 -2.88
N ILE A 362 10.19 -28.55 -2.23
CA ILE A 362 9.82 -29.49 -1.16
C ILE A 362 9.25 -28.76 0.05
N PHE A 363 9.73 -27.55 0.35
CA PHE A 363 9.17 -26.74 1.42
C PHE A 363 7.81 -26.16 1.04
N VAL A 364 7.71 -25.52 -0.13
CA VAL A 364 6.48 -24.87 -0.61
C VAL A 364 5.32 -25.87 -0.78
N ARG A 365 5.58 -27.11 -1.20
CA ARG A 365 4.52 -28.15 -1.32
C ARG A 365 3.89 -28.55 0.02
N GLU A 366 4.48 -28.22 1.16
CA GLU A 366 3.86 -28.44 2.48
C GLU A 366 2.86 -27.33 2.82
N PHE A 367 2.87 -26.22 2.09
CA PHE A 367 1.96 -25.10 2.29
C PHE A 367 0.69 -25.24 1.47
N GLY A 368 -0.44 -25.18 2.18
CA GLY A 368 -1.74 -24.85 1.60
C GLY A 368 -2.10 -25.61 0.33
N ASN A 369 -2.20 -26.94 0.36
CA ASN A 369 -2.45 -27.70 -0.86
C ASN A 369 -3.94 -27.82 -1.27
N PRO A 370 -4.30 -27.64 -2.56
CA PRO A 370 -3.49 -27.01 -3.61
C PRO A 370 -3.32 -25.51 -3.37
N ALA A 371 -2.15 -24.98 -3.77
CA ALA A 371 -1.77 -23.58 -3.59
C ALA A 371 -1.37 -22.92 -4.90
N TRP A 372 -1.79 -21.66 -5.11
CA TRP A 372 -1.27 -20.82 -6.18
C TRP A 372 0.23 -20.54 -5.98
N ILE A 373 0.97 -20.53 -7.08
CA ILE A 373 2.36 -20.10 -7.17
C ILE A 373 2.47 -18.97 -8.19
N GLY A 374 3.50 -18.13 -8.08
CA GLY A 374 3.70 -16.94 -8.90
C GLY A 374 4.11 -17.20 -10.34
N LYS A 375 3.65 -18.29 -10.96
CA LYS A 375 4.10 -18.74 -12.29
C LYS A 375 2.95 -18.77 -13.30
N SER A 376 3.15 -18.11 -14.43
CA SER A 376 2.42 -18.38 -15.68
C SER A 376 3.16 -19.46 -16.49
N TYR A 377 2.46 -20.40 -17.10
CA TYR A 377 3.05 -21.55 -17.80
C TYR A 377 4.01 -21.13 -18.93
N ASP A 378 3.59 -20.19 -19.79
CA ASP A 378 4.36 -19.77 -20.98
C ASP A 378 5.41 -18.69 -20.67
N SER A 379 5.32 -18.02 -19.52
CA SER A 379 6.31 -17.00 -19.14
C SER A 379 7.69 -17.60 -18.88
N THR A 380 8.75 -16.87 -19.18
CA THR A 380 10.13 -17.19 -18.74
C THR A 380 10.47 -16.59 -17.37
N TYR A 381 9.56 -15.78 -16.81
CA TYR A 381 9.71 -15.09 -15.53
C TYR A 381 8.61 -15.52 -14.55
N TRP A 382 8.89 -15.34 -13.27
CA TRP A 382 7.92 -15.34 -12.18
C TRP A 382 7.26 -13.96 -12.08
N VAL A 383 6.13 -13.88 -11.38
CA VAL A 383 5.43 -12.60 -11.17
C VAL A 383 6.27 -11.62 -10.37
N ASP A 384 7.18 -12.07 -9.51
CA ASP A 384 8.16 -11.22 -8.81
C ASP A 384 9.30 -10.69 -9.73
N GLY A 385 9.25 -11.01 -11.03
CA GLY A 385 10.22 -10.57 -12.04
C GLY A 385 11.46 -11.45 -12.15
N THR A 386 11.67 -12.41 -11.24
CA THR A 386 12.81 -13.32 -11.28
C THR A 386 12.71 -14.30 -12.45
N SER A 387 13.85 -14.76 -12.98
CA SER A 387 13.88 -15.71 -14.09
C SER A 387 13.59 -17.14 -13.65
N LEU A 388 13.07 -17.96 -14.56
CA LEU A 388 12.84 -19.38 -14.33
C LEU A 388 14.16 -20.16 -14.29
N SER A 389 14.71 -20.38 -13.10
CA SER A 389 15.96 -21.13 -12.87
C SER A 389 15.74 -22.61 -12.50
N TYR A 390 14.55 -22.95 -12.03
CA TYR A 390 14.16 -24.30 -11.61
C TYR A 390 12.78 -24.61 -12.20
N ASN A 391 12.57 -25.84 -12.65
CA ASN A 391 11.32 -26.25 -13.29
C ASN A 391 10.86 -27.58 -12.71
N ASN A 392 9.63 -27.60 -12.18
CA ASN A 392 8.99 -28.82 -11.71
C ASN A 392 7.54 -28.95 -12.21
N TRP A 393 7.25 -28.48 -13.43
CA TRP A 393 5.98 -28.73 -14.09
C TRP A 393 5.71 -30.23 -14.25
N TYR A 394 4.45 -30.63 -14.07
CA TYR A 394 4.03 -32.01 -14.25
C TYR A 394 4.27 -32.46 -15.72
N PRO A 395 4.97 -33.59 -15.95
CA PRO A 395 5.22 -34.09 -17.30
C PRO A 395 3.91 -34.39 -18.05
N ASN A 396 3.82 -33.96 -19.32
CA ASN A 396 2.60 -34.03 -20.15
C ASN A 396 1.42 -33.17 -19.65
N GLY A 397 1.71 -32.14 -18.84
CA GLY A 397 0.76 -31.08 -18.54
C GLY A 397 0.34 -30.29 -19.79
N PHE A 398 -0.85 -29.69 -19.70
CA PHE A 398 -1.52 -28.90 -20.73
C PHE A 398 -0.59 -27.98 -21.55
N THR A 399 -0.91 -27.81 -22.84
CA THR A 399 -0.27 -26.82 -23.71
C THR A 399 -1.13 -25.55 -23.78
N GLY A 400 -0.55 -24.38 -23.52
CA GLY A 400 -1.15 -23.07 -23.75
C GLY A 400 -1.31 -22.21 -22.50
N HIS A 401 -1.61 -20.94 -22.74
CA HIS A 401 -1.73 -19.83 -21.78
C HIS A 401 -2.47 -20.20 -20.48
N SER A 402 -1.72 -20.51 -19.41
CA SER A 402 -2.26 -21.05 -18.16
C SER A 402 -1.49 -20.53 -16.94
N ILE A 403 -2.14 -20.48 -15.77
CA ILE A 403 -1.51 -20.11 -14.49
C ILE A 403 -1.17 -21.34 -13.65
N GLY A 404 -0.13 -21.23 -12.83
CA GLY A 404 0.49 -22.33 -12.10
C GLY A 404 0.02 -22.46 -10.66
N TYR A 405 -0.18 -23.70 -10.23
CA TYR A 405 -0.39 -24.08 -8.83
C TYR A 405 0.41 -25.32 -8.47
N ILE A 406 0.71 -25.50 -7.20
CA ILE A 406 1.41 -26.67 -6.66
C ILE A 406 0.44 -27.60 -5.92
N GLN A 407 0.68 -28.92 -6.02
CA GLN A 407 -0.02 -29.95 -5.27
C GLN A 407 0.91 -30.67 -4.29
N ASN A 408 0.35 -31.55 -3.43
CA ASN A 408 1.12 -32.33 -2.43
C ASN A 408 2.27 -33.15 -3.04
N SER A 409 2.14 -33.55 -4.32
CA SER A 409 3.19 -34.27 -5.05
C SER A 409 4.44 -33.42 -5.30
N GLY A 410 4.36 -32.10 -5.12
CA GLY A 410 5.40 -31.14 -5.43
C GLY A 410 5.43 -30.71 -6.89
N TYR A 411 4.68 -31.37 -7.78
CA TYR A 411 4.58 -30.95 -9.18
C TYR A 411 3.74 -29.69 -9.32
N TRP A 412 4.14 -28.85 -10.27
CA TRP A 412 3.37 -27.69 -10.69
C TRP A 412 2.41 -28.09 -11.80
N TYR A 413 1.17 -27.65 -11.68
CA TYR A 413 0.11 -27.90 -12.64
C TYR A 413 -0.40 -26.57 -13.18
N ALA A 414 -0.74 -26.57 -14.46
CA ALA A 414 -1.28 -25.43 -15.17
C ALA A 414 -2.82 -25.53 -15.20
N THR A 415 -3.50 -24.40 -15.08
CA THR A 415 -4.95 -24.30 -15.31
C THR A 415 -5.31 -23.01 -16.03
N TYR A 416 -6.34 -23.10 -16.87
CA TYR A 416 -6.95 -21.95 -17.57
C TYR A 416 -7.91 -21.17 -16.67
N GLY A 417 -8.31 -21.75 -15.53
CA GLY A 417 -9.45 -21.27 -14.75
C GLY A 417 -9.08 -20.17 -13.78
N ILE A 418 -9.39 -18.93 -14.17
CA ILE A 418 -9.59 -17.79 -13.26
C ILE A 418 -10.77 -17.98 -12.31
N ASP A 419 -11.60 -19.02 -12.49
CA ASP A 419 -12.72 -19.35 -11.60
C ASP A 419 -12.33 -20.25 -10.43
N TYR A 420 -11.10 -20.76 -10.41
CA TYR A 420 -10.60 -21.56 -9.27
C TYR A 420 -10.09 -20.65 -8.17
N THR A 421 -10.39 -21.03 -6.92
CA THR A 421 -9.79 -20.41 -5.75
C THR A 421 -8.92 -21.43 -5.01
N PHE A 422 -7.64 -21.10 -4.88
CA PHE A 422 -6.67 -21.86 -4.10
C PHE A 422 -6.08 -20.96 -3.02
N LYS A 423 -5.52 -21.59 -1.99
CA LYS A 423 -4.71 -20.86 -1.02
C LYS A 423 -3.53 -20.22 -1.75
N VAL A 424 -3.06 -19.09 -1.25
CA VAL A 424 -1.93 -18.37 -1.85
C VAL A 424 -0.75 -18.45 -0.91
N VAL A 425 0.43 -18.78 -1.43
CA VAL A 425 1.68 -18.72 -0.68
C VAL A 425 2.39 -17.44 -1.05
N CYS A 426 2.56 -16.54 -0.08
CA CYS A 426 3.37 -15.33 -0.25
C CYS A 426 4.80 -15.59 0.20
N LYS A 427 5.76 -14.97 -0.47
CA LYS A 427 7.19 -15.03 -0.20
C LYS A 427 7.75 -13.61 -0.14
N MET A 428 8.58 -13.33 0.85
CA MET A 428 9.37 -12.10 0.93
C MET A 428 10.75 -12.37 1.51
N PRO A 429 11.78 -11.56 1.19
CA PRO A 429 13.12 -11.73 1.75
C PRO A 429 13.11 -11.58 3.28
N ALA A 430 13.78 -12.49 3.97
CA ALA A 430 14.20 -12.32 5.36
C ALA A 430 15.70 -12.00 5.33
N TYR A 431 16.21 -10.98 6.03
CA TYR A 431 17.67 -10.84 6.14
C TYR A 431 18.20 -11.01 7.55
N SER A 432 19.39 -11.63 7.54
CA SER A 432 20.25 -11.98 8.65
C SER A 432 20.95 -10.76 9.23
N THR A 433 20.95 -10.70 10.55
CA THR A 433 21.96 -9.95 11.30
C THR A 433 23.34 -10.56 11.00
N ILE A 434 24.29 -9.77 10.50
CA ILE A 434 25.72 -10.05 10.67
C ILE A 434 26.16 -9.48 12.02
#